data_AF-A0A524P5E0-F1
#
_entry.id   AF-A0A524P5E0-F1
#
_cell.length_a   1.000
_cell.length_b   1.000
_cell.length_c   1.000
_cell.angle_alpha   90.00
_cell.angle_beta   90.00
_cell.angle_gamma   90.00
#
_symmetry.space_group_name_H-M   'P 1'
#
loop_
_entity.id
_entity.type
_entity.pdbx_description
1 polymer ?
#
loop_
_entity_poly.entity_id
_entity_poly.type
_entity_poly.pdbx_seq_one_letter_code
_entity_poly.pdbx_strand_id
1 'polypeptide(L)'
;MRIPCATMDAGCRNTWPRMPSMRRGRGRVVSRYQIKWIAHGRPSAPRTRIARSMSTFGFRTSHSSTRVLRTLATVVLAAAASLIADAADAAVVISEFVANNSTGLQDEDGALSDWIEIWNSGASPVDLGGWRITDTAANPAKWLFPATVVGAGQYLVIFASSKNRAVSGAELHTNFALSSGGEYLGLSQPNGTIVSEYAPSYPPQIANVSYGLTNDLLSARCFLAPTPGAANAESPSCSLVDPNTGLYITEFMASNSNGLQDQDGAFSDWIEIFNSNGAPVDLGGWYLTDSASTLTNWAFPTTVLAAGARIIVFASNKNRAVSGAQLHTNFALSGGGEYLALVKPNSQVAYEYAPTYPPQTADISWGLSADLSTQRCFVDPTPGTANNESLPCGFVAPLSVVPERGFYNTPVQVTLSTTTSGAQIRYTTDGTEPTATNGTIYTAPIAVSTTSVIRAAAFHTGLQPTPSVTHTYLYLDDVLGQPAVIPGYPNGTYDLGGGAIAIHDNEMDPNVVDDPAYSSMMIDALTGIPTMSIATSVATMFGGGGFYDGGAEAPASVEI
;
A
#
# COMPACT_ATOMS: atom_id res chain seq x y z
N MET A 1 28.82 22.71 25.33
CA MET A 1 28.98 24.18 25.24
C MET A 1 27.60 24.82 25.44
N ARG A 2 27.45 26.01 26.05
CA ARG A 2 26.13 26.63 26.33
C ARG A 2 26.04 28.07 25.79
N ILE A 3 24.80 28.57 25.65
CA ILE A 3 24.33 29.98 25.57
C ILE A 3 24.36 30.61 24.14
N PRO A 4 23.37 31.43 23.69
CA PRO A 4 22.06 31.84 24.27
C PRO A 4 20.82 31.49 23.39
N CYS A 5 19.63 31.81 23.92
CA CYS A 5 18.35 31.89 23.17
C CYS A 5 17.87 33.35 23.12
N ALA A 6 17.19 33.76 22.04
CA ALA A 6 16.60 35.09 21.87
C ALA A 6 15.23 35.05 21.16
N THR A 7 14.16 35.30 21.94
CA THR A 7 12.99 36.18 21.65
C THR A 7 12.54 36.40 20.19
N MET A 8 11.25 36.27 19.79
CA MET A 8 9.98 36.44 20.54
C MET A 8 8.85 35.48 20.09
N ASP A 9 7.84 35.37 20.96
CA ASP A 9 6.45 34.90 20.78
C ASP A 9 6.09 33.44 20.44
N ALA A 10 5.59 32.78 21.50
CA ALA A 10 4.56 31.73 21.54
C ALA A 10 4.78 30.39 20.80
N GLY A 11 5.12 29.33 21.55
CA GLY A 11 4.47 28.04 21.29
C GLY A 11 5.22 26.72 21.53
N CYS A 12 6.56 26.69 21.67
CA CYS A 12 7.27 25.40 21.77
C CYS A 12 7.73 25.06 23.19
N ARG A 13 7.03 24.10 23.82
CA ARG A 13 7.57 23.25 24.90
C ARG A 13 7.21 21.79 24.65
N ASN A 14 8.14 21.05 24.03
CA ASN A 14 8.14 19.60 24.16
C ASN A 14 8.63 19.23 25.56
N THR A 15 7.70 19.13 26.51
CA THR A 15 7.95 18.53 27.82
C THR A 15 7.26 17.18 27.90
N TRP A 16 8.06 16.10 27.83
CA TRP A 16 7.64 14.81 28.38
C TRP A 16 7.20 15.00 29.84
N PRO A 17 6.12 14.32 30.29
CA PRO A 17 5.62 14.50 31.64
C PRO A 17 6.64 13.95 32.65
N ARG A 18 7.24 14.84 33.46
CA ARG A 18 7.95 14.42 34.67
C ARG A 18 6.94 13.79 35.61
N MET A 19 7.14 12.52 36.00
CA MET A 19 6.40 11.92 37.09
C MET A 19 6.62 12.75 38.38
N PRO A 20 5.59 12.92 39.24
CA PRO A 20 5.74 13.68 40.47
C PRO A 20 6.62 12.94 41.47
N SER A 21 7.56 13.65 42.10
CA SER A 21 8.30 13.13 43.26
C SER A 21 7.33 12.74 44.38
N MET A 22 7.37 11.49 44.85
CA MET A 22 6.57 11.07 46.01
C MET A 22 6.92 11.92 47.24
N ARG A 23 5.95 12.65 47.78
CA ARG A 23 5.97 13.19 49.15
C ARG A 23 4.84 12.57 49.95
N ARG A 24 5.18 12.10 51.16
CA ARG A 24 4.22 11.54 52.13
C ARG A 24 3.10 12.55 52.42
N GLY A 25 1.85 12.14 52.20
CA GLY A 25 0.66 12.93 52.51
C GLY A 25 -0.57 12.03 52.60
N ARG A 26 -1.35 12.15 53.68
CA ARG A 26 -2.53 11.31 53.94
C ARG A 26 -3.73 11.76 53.10
N GLY A 27 -4.49 10.80 52.56
CA GLY A 27 -5.93 10.95 52.33
C GLY A 27 -6.41 10.98 50.86
N ARG A 28 -7.19 9.95 50.50
CA ARG A 28 -8.19 9.87 49.41
C ARG A 28 -7.98 10.76 48.17
N VAL A 29 -7.54 10.15 47.08
CA VAL A 29 -7.80 10.65 45.72
C VAL A 29 -9.01 9.92 45.14
N VAL A 30 -10.03 10.67 44.74
CA VAL A 30 -11.13 10.16 43.91
C VAL A 30 -10.73 10.35 42.46
N SER A 31 -10.45 9.25 41.74
CA SER A 31 -10.19 9.34 40.30
C SER A 31 -11.51 9.44 39.53
N ARG A 32 -11.76 10.62 38.95
CA ARG A 32 -12.63 10.76 37.77
C ARG A 32 -11.74 10.92 36.55
N TYR A 33 -11.70 9.90 35.70
CA TYR A 33 -11.36 10.08 34.29
C TYR A 33 -12.49 9.53 33.43
N GLN A 34 -13.03 10.39 32.57
CA GLN A 34 -13.97 9.98 31.53
C GLN A 34 -13.20 9.69 30.25
N ILE A 35 -13.39 8.50 29.69
CA ILE A 35 -13.10 8.23 28.29
C ILE A 35 -14.43 8.27 27.53
N LYS A 36 -14.45 9.08 26.47
CA LYS A 36 -15.65 9.43 25.71
C LYS A 36 -15.73 8.54 24.47
N TRP A 37 -16.60 7.52 24.50
CA TRP A 37 -17.02 6.80 23.29
C TRP A 37 -18.34 7.35 22.78
N ILE A 38 -18.39 7.67 21.49
CA ILE A 38 -19.62 8.04 20.78
C ILE A 38 -20.26 6.75 20.29
N ALA A 39 -21.42 6.40 20.84
CA ALA A 39 -22.28 5.34 20.34
C ALA A 39 -23.72 5.87 20.20
N HIS A 40 -24.43 5.43 19.16
CA HIS A 40 -25.68 6.04 18.71
C HIS A 40 -26.82 5.95 19.73
N GLY A 41 -27.47 7.10 19.99
CA GLY A 41 -28.78 7.17 20.62
C GLY A 41 -29.88 7.51 19.61
N ARG A 42 -30.85 6.61 19.43
CA ARG A 42 -32.20 6.94 18.93
C ARG A 42 -33.23 6.29 19.86
N PRO A 43 -34.01 7.07 20.64
CA PRO A 43 -35.13 6.53 21.39
C PRO A 43 -36.34 6.29 20.47
N SER A 44 -37.18 5.33 20.86
CA SER A 44 -38.36 4.87 20.13
C SER A 44 -39.62 5.67 20.48
N ALA A 45 -40.55 5.75 19.51
CA ALA A 45 -41.92 6.24 19.68
C ALA A 45 -42.88 5.38 18.81
N PRO A 46 -44.19 5.33 19.11
CA PRO A 46 -44.97 4.11 18.90
C PRO A 46 -45.66 3.93 17.54
N ARG A 47 -46.12 2.70 17.31
CA ARG A 47 -46.86 2.22 16.13
C ARG A 47 -48.27 2.81 16.03
N THR A 48 -48.71 3.09 14.80
CA THR A 48 -50.12 3.07 14.42
C THR A 48 -50.31 2.22 13.17
N ARG A 49 -51.25 1.27 13.21
CA ARG A 49 -51.60 0.42 12.05
C ARG A 49 -52.52 1.18 11.09
N ILE A 50 -52.31 1.03 9.78
CA ILE A 50 -53.41 0.73 8.84
C ILE A 50 -52.89 -0.36 7.88
N ALA A 51 -53.74 -1.31 7.52
CA ALA A 51 -53.45 -2.38 6.58
C ALA A 51 -54.64 -2.58 5.64
N ARG A 52 -54.38 -3.17 4.45
CA ARG A 52 -55.37 -3.67 3.47
C ARG A 52 -56.21 -2.55 2.78
N SER A 53 -56.75 -2.73 1.57
CA SER A 53 -56.67 -3.80 0.54
C SER A 53 -57.48 -3.38 -0.69
N MET A 54 -57.09 -3.83 -1.90
CA MET A 54 -57.97 -3.96 -3.10
C MET A 54 -58.57 -2.64 -3.67
N SER A 55 -59.02 -2.53 -4.92
CA SER A 55 -58.84 -3.35 -6.15
C SER A 55 -59.37 -2.54 -7.36
N THR A 56 -58.83 -2.81 -8.56
CA THR A 56 -59.49 -2.71 -9.91
C THR A 56 -60.44 -1.54 -10.24
N PHE A 57 -60.15 -0.86 -11.36
CA PHE A 57 -61.03 -0.47 -12.51
C PHE A 57 -60.24 0.60 -13.30
N GLY A 58 -60.27 0.72 -14.62
CA GLY A 58 -61.05 0.04 -15.65
C GLY A 58 -61.23 0.97 -16.85
N PHE A 59 -60.36 0.81 -17.87
CA PHE A 59 -60.39 1.33 -19.25
C PHE A 59 -61.46 2.37 -19.71
N ARG A 60 -60.97 3.46 -20.36
CA ARG A 60 -61.44 4.11 -21.63
C ARG A 60 -62.95 4.53 -21.76
N THR A 61 -63.38 5.55 -22.50
CA THR A 61 -62.86 6.30 -23.68
C THR A 61 -63.70 7.58 -23.93
N SER A 62 -63.32 8.38 -24.96
CA SER A 62 -64.19 9.32 -25.73
C SER A 62 -64.44 10.72 -25.13
N HIS A 63 -64.77 11.77 -25.90
CA HIS A 63 -64.31 12.28 -27.23
C HIS A 63 -64.98 13.66 -27.46
N SER A 64 -64.29 14.64 -28.07
CA SER A 64 -64.88 15.94 -28.53
C SER A 64 -65.32 16.89 -27.38
N SER A 65 -65.27 18.23 -27.42
CA SER A 65 -64.77 19.26 -28.35
C SER A 65 -64.42 20.54 -27.52
N THR A 66 -63.95 21.70 -28.00
CA THR A 66 -64.02 22.34 -29.34
C THR A 66 -62.71 23.14 -29.62
N ARG A 67 -62.75 24.25 -30.40
CA ARG A 67 -61.60 25.11 -30.72
C ARG A 67 -61.82 26.59 -30.33
N VAL A 68 -60.78 27.28 -29.88
CA VAL A 68 -60.47 28.70 -30.24
C VAL A 68 -58.95 28.85 -30.36
N LEU A 69 -58.46 29.44 -31.45
CA LEU A 69 -57.02 29.58 -31.75
C LEU A 69 -56.39 30.80 -31.06
N ARG A 70 -55.17 30.66 -30.53
CA ARG A 70 -54.10 31.67 -30.66
C ARG A 70 -52.72 31.03 -30.85
N THR A 71 -51.96 31.67 -31.72
CA THR A 71 -50.65 31.39 -32.33
C THR A 71 -49.50 31.04 -31.35
N LEU A 72 -48.43 30.41 -31.89
CA LEU A 72 -47.10 30.10 -31.29
C LEU A 72 -46.92 28.71 -30.62
N ALA A 73 -46.98 27.62 -31.40
CA ALA A 73 -46.55 26.28 -30.94
C ALA A 73 -46.18 25.28 -32.06
N THR A 74 -45.37 25.68 -33.07
CA THR A 74 -45.10 24.80 -34.24
C THR A 74 -43.69 24.81 -34.84
N VAL A 75 -42.67 25.34 -34.14
CA VAL A 75 -41.25 25.28 -34.59
C VAL A 75 -40.30 24.62 -33.57
N VAL A 76 -40.71 24.42 -32.31
CA VAL A 76 -39.81 23.95 -31.25
C VAL A 76 -40.03 22.47 -30.83
N LEU A 77 -41.14 21.84 -31.22
CA LEU A 77 -41.46 20.45 -30.81
C LEU A 77 -41.20 19.37 -31.88
N ALA A 78 -40.48 19.71 -32.95
CA ALA A 78 -39.91 18.74 -33.91
C ALA A 78 -38.38 18.92 -34.12
N ALA A 79 -37.78 19.95 -33.51
CA ALA A 79 -36.33 20.19 -33.50
C ALA A 79 -35.67 19.82 -32.15
N ALA A 80 -36.46 19.47 -31.13
CA ALA A 80 -36.00 19.05 -29.80
C ALA A 80 -36.06 17.51 -29.60
N ALA A 81 -36.36 16.74 -30.65
CA ALA A 81 -36.36 15.27 -30.65
C ALA A 81 -35.30 14.69 -31.62
N SER A 82 -34.32 15.50 -32.04
CA SER A 82 -33.22 15.10 -32.92
C SER A 82 -31.88 15.76 -32.55
N LEU A 83 -31.74 16.20 -31.30
CA LEU A 83 -30.51 16.78 -30.73
C LEU A 83 -30.23 16.27 -29.29
N ILE A 84 -30.62 15.02 -29.01
CA ILE A 84 -30.08 14.22 -27.89
C ILE A 84 -29.84 12.80 -28.40
N ALA A 85 -28.77 12.66 -29.18
CA ALA A 85 -28.16 11.40 -29.56
C ALA A 85 -26.69 11.72 -29.89
N ASP A 86 -25.92 12.05 -28.86
CA ASP A 86 -24.50 12.36 -28.95
C ASP A 86 -23.75 11.59 -27.85
N ALA A 87 -22.54 11.14 -28.18
CA ALA A 87 -21.67 10.26 -27.38
C ALA A 87 -22.26 8.91 -26.93
N ALA A 88 -22.35 7.96 -27.86
CA ALA A 88 -22.30 6.52 -27.57
C ALA A 88 -21.50 5.79 -28.68
N ASP A 89 -20.30 6.31 -29.00
CA ASP A 89 -19.45 5.75 -30.06
C ASP A 89 -18.28 4.95 -29.47
N ALA A 90 -18.58 3.70 -29.15
CA ALA A 90 -17.61 2.63 -29.07
C ALA A 90 -18.29 1.40 -29.68
N ALA A 91 -17.81 0.96 -30.85
CA ALA A 91 -18.48 -0.07 -31.65
C ALA A 91 -17.70 -1.39 -31.64
N VAL A 92 -16.40 -1.36 -31.94
CA VAL A 92 -15.51 -2.52 -31.92
C VAL A 92 -14.09 -2.02 -31.63
N VAL A 93 -13.45 -2.52 -30.57
CA VAL A 93 -12.12 -2.10 -30.12
C VAL A 93 -11.21 -3.30 -29.82
N ILE A 94 -9.90 -3.12 -29.84
CA ILE A 94 -8.95 -4.13 -29.35
C ILE A 94 -8.88 -3.99 -27.82
N SER A 95 -9.53 -4.91 -27.11
CA SER A 95 -9.71 -4.86 -25.65
C SER A 95 -8.49 -5.33 -24.87
N GLU A 96 -7.83 -6.40 -25.32
CA GLU A 96 -6.75 -7.07 -24.61
C GLU A 96 -5.86 -7.82 -25.61
N PHE A 97 -4.57 -8.00 -25.34
CA PHE A 97 -3.69 -8.88 -26.11
C PHE A 97 -2.49 -9.34 -25.26
N VAL A 98 -1.85 -10.44 -25.67
CA VAL A 98 -0.59 -10.95 -25.12
C VAL A 98 0.37 -11.17 -26.28
N ALA A 99 1.54 -10.51 -26.24
CA ALA A 99 2.66 -10.70 -27.20
C ALA A 99 3.83 -11.53 -26.64
N ASN A 100 3.59 -12.27 -25.55
CA ASN A 100 4.55 -13.18 -24.94
C ASN A 100 3.81 -14.27 -24.16
N ASN A 101 3.20 -15.21 -24.87
CA ASN A 101 2.44 -16.30 -24.25
C ASN A 101 3.34 -17.51 -23.96
N SER A 102 3.59 -17.82 -22.68
CA SER A 102 4.52 -18.89 -22.24
C SER A 102 3.85 -20.00 -21.41
N THR A 103 2.69 -19.73 -20.80
CA THR A 103 1.89 -20.68 -19.99
C THR A 103 0.39 -20.35 -20.00
N GLY A 104 -0.06 -19.40 -20.83
CA GLY A 104 -1.43 -18.91 -20.87
C GLY A 104 -2.34 -19.72 -21.80
N LEU A 105 -3.19 -19.02 -22.54
CA LEU A 105 -4.16 -19.61 -23.46
C LEU A 105 -3.46 -20.45 -24.54
N GLN A 106 -3.91 -21.69 -24.75
CA GLN A 106 -3.46 -22.52 -25.86
C GLN A 106 -4.46 -22.43 -27.02
N ASP A 107 -3.93 -22.51 -28.24
CA ASP A 107 -4.71 -22.60 -29.47
C ASP A 107 -5.14 -24.05 -29.79
N GLU A 108 -5.90 -24.25 -30.87
CA GLU A 108 -6.50 -25.54 -31.25
C GLU A 108 -5.46 -26.65 -31.53
N ASP A 109 -4.20 -26.30 -31.81
CA ASP A 109 -3.08 -27.24 -31.97
C ASP A 109 -2.32 -27.49 -30.64
N GLY A 110 -2.75 -26.86 -29.54
CA GLY A 110 -2.06 -26.88 -28.24
C GLY A 110 -0.86 -25.93 -28.15
N ALA A 111 -0.69 -25.01 -29.11
CA ALA A 111 0.42 -24.06 -29.10
C ALA A 111 0.09 -22.83 -28.25
N LEU A 112 1.09 -22.33 -27.51
CA LEU A 112 1.03 -21.09 -26.74
C LEU A 112 1.30 -19.89 -27.67
N SER A 113 0.40 -19.69 -28.63
CA SER A 113 0.48 -18.57 -29.57
C SER A 113 0.14 -17.26 -28.87
N ASP A 114 0.74 -16.16 -29.30
CA ASP A 114 0.27 -14.82 -28.95
C ASP A 114 -1.19 -14.64 -29.39
N TRP A 115 -1.92 -13.74 -28.74
CA TRP A 115 -3.33 -13.51 -29.06
C TRP A 115 -3.75 -12.07 -28.85
N ILE A 116 -4.80 -11.70 -29.58
CA ILE A 116 -5.42 -10.39 -29.60
C ILE A 116 -6.92 -10.61 -29.39
N GLU A 117 -7.52 -9.84 -28.50
CA GLU A 117 -8.95 -9.82 -28.27
C GLU A 117 -9.58 -8.54 -28.80
N ILE A 118 -10.76 -8.70 -29.37
CA ILE A 118 -11.64 -7.62 -29.81
C ILE A 118 -12.93 -7.66 -29.02
N TRP A 119 -13.35 -6.50 -28.50
CA TRP A 119 -14.63 -6.30 -27.82
C TRP A 119 -15.57 -5.46 -28.67
N ASN A 120 -16.81 -5.95 -28.88
CA ASN A 120 -17.93 -5.12 -29.34
C ASN A 120 -18.59 -4.46 -28.12
N SER A 121 -18.17 -3.25 -27.78
CA SER A 121 -18.77 -2.41 -26.73
C SER A 121 -20.11 -1.76 -27.14
N GLY A 122 -20.51 -1.92 -28.40
CA GLY A 122 -21.74 -1.37 -28.94
C GLY A 122 -23.00 -2.16 -28.58
N ALA A 123 -24.16 -1.51 -28.73
CA ALA A 123 -25.47 -2.08 -28.40
C ALA A 123 -26.07 -3.00 -29.48
N SER A 124 -25.34 -3.31 -30.56
CA SER A 124 -25.81 -4.17 -31.68
C SER A 124 -24.70 -5.13 -32.15
N PRO A 125 -25.02 -6.33 -32.65
CA PRO A 125 -24.04 -7.21 -33.27
C PRO A 125 -23.37 -6.56 -34.48
N VAL A 126 -22.07 -6.83 -34.68
CA VAL A 126 -21.28 -6.34 -35.81
C VAL A 126 -20.69 -7.52 -36.57
N ASP A 127 -20.84 -7.54 -37.90
CA ASP A 127 -20.10 -8.47 -38.76
C ASP A 127 -18.74 -7.84 -39.13
N LEU A 128 -17.68 -8.56 -38.78
CA LEU A 128 -16.29 -8.18 -39.09
C LEU A 128 -15.88 -8.53 -40.53
N GLY A 129 -16.77 -9.07 -41.37
CA GLY A 129 -16.48 -9.38 -42.77
C GLY A 129 -15.82 -8.22 -43.52
N GLY A 130 -14.56 -8.41 -43.92
CA GLY A 130 -13.78 -7.40 -44.66
C GLY A 130 -13.08 -6.33 -43.79
N TRP A 131 -13.23 -6.37 -42.46
CA TRP A 131 -12.41 -5.62 -41.53
C TRP A 131 -10.96 -6.13 -41.54
N ARG A 132 -10.02 -5.33 -41.04
CA ARG A 132 -8.58 -5.63 -41.10
C ARG A 132 -7.91 -5.41 -39.75
N ILE A 133 -6.95 -6.28 -39.43
CA ILE A 133 -6.02 -6.09 -38.32
C ILE A 133 -4.57 -6.14 -38.83
N THR A 134 -3.68 -5.40 -38.17
CA THR A 134 -2.27 -5.32 -38.53
C THR A 134 -1.38 -5.04 -37.33
N ASP A 135 -0.14 -5.51 -37.41
CA ASP A 135 0.99 -5.17 -36.53
C ASP A 135 1.84 -3.99 -37.07
N THR A 136 1.41 -3.35 -38.17
CA THR A 136 2.19 -2.27 -38.79
C THR A 136 1.34 -1.20 -39.47
N ALA A 137 1.55 0.06 -39.08
CA ALA A 137 0.96 1.24 -39.71
C ALA A 137 1.32 1.36 -41.20
N ALA A 138 2.42 0.75 -41.66
CA ALA A 138 2.82 0.73 -43.06
C ALA A 138 1.93 -0.17 -43.94
N ASN A 139 1.16 -1.08 -43.34
CA ASN A 139 0.20 -1.94 -44.04
C ASN A 139 -1.08 -2.13 -43.20
N PRO A 140 -2.04 -1.18 -43.23
CA PRO A 140 -3.31 -1.29 -42.51
C PRO A 140 -4.25 -2.41 -43.01
N ALA A 141 -3.86 -3.16 -44.05
CA ALA A 141 -4.64 -4.25 -44.62
C ALA A 141 -3.94 -5.62 -44.52
N LYS A 142 -3.03 -5.79 -43.54
CA LYS A 142 -2.17 -6.98 -43.43
C LYS A 142 -2.93 -8.30 -43.30
N TRP A 143 -3.95 -8.36 -42.44
CA TRP A 143 -4.83 -9.52 -42.28
C TRP A 143 -6.30 -9.10 -42.38
N LEU A 144 -7.12 -9.95 -43.01
CA LEU A 144 -8.54 -9.68 -43.29
C LEU A 144 -9.42 -10.65 -42.51
N PHE A 145 -10.42 -10.13 -41.81
CA PHE A 145 -11.41 -10.95 -41.12
C PHE A 145 -12.33 -11.68 -42.11
N PRO A 146 -12.62 -12.98 -41.89
CA PRO A 146 -13.75 -13.64 -42.53
C PRO A 146 -15.06 -13.08 -41.97
N ALA A 147 -16.19 -13.35 -42.62
CA ALA A 147 -17.51 -13.01 -42.08
C ALA A 147 -17.68 -13.61 -40.68
N THR A 148 -17.76 -12.76 -39.66
CA THR A 148 -17.63 -13.13 -38.24
C THR A 148 -18.46 -12.14 -37.43
N VAL A 149 -19.58 -12.62 -36.87
CA VAL A 149 -20.50 -11.76 -36.11
C VAL A 149 -20.11 -11.74 -34.64
N VAL A 150 -19.68 -10.59 -34.15
CA VAL A 150 -19.47 -10.35 -32.71
C VAL A 150 -20.72 -9.70 -32.14
N GLY A 151 -21.39 -10.39 -31.20
CA GLY A 151 -22.60 -9.89 -30.55
C GLY A 151 -22.36 -8.62 -29.72
N ALA A 152 -23.43 -7.88 -29.42
CA ALA A 152 -23.36 -6.72 -28.52
C ALA A 152 -22.80 -7.13 -27.15
N GLY A 153 -21.77 -6.43 -26.67
CA GLY A 153 -21.07 -6.75 -25.42
C GLY A 153 -20.29 -8.07 -25.44
N GLN A 154 -19.97 -8.63 -26.62
CA GLN A 154 -19.21 -9.89 -26.75
C GLN A 154 -17.76 -9.66 -27.17
N TYR A 155 -16.93 -10.63 -26.83
CA TYR A 155 -15.49 -10.67 -27.08
C TYR A 155 -15.16 -11.71 -28.15
N LEU A 156 -14.09 -11.48 -28.90
CA LEU A 156 -13.55 -12.38 -29.91
C LEU A 156 -12.03 -12.44 -29.76
N VAL A 157 -11.49 -13.64 -29.50
CA VAL A 157 -10.04 -13.89 -29.47
C VAL A 157 -9.55 -14.32 -30.86
N ILE A 158 -8.41 -13.78 -31.26
CA ILE A 158 -7.69 -14.07 -32.51
C ILE A 158 -6.23 -14.35 -32.15
N PHE A 159 -5.69 -15.50 -32.53
CA PHE A 159 -4.29 -15.82 -32.27
C PHE A 159 -3.36 -15.17 -33.29
N ALA A 160 -2.36 -14.43 -32.82
CA ALA A 160 -1.27 -13.90 -33.63
C ALA A 160 -0.18 -14.98 -33.76
N SER A 161 -0.45 -16.02 -34.55
CA SER A 161 0.38 -17.23 -34.64
C SER A 161 1.12 -17.40 -35.98
N SER A 162 0.96 -16.46 -36.91
CA SER A 162 1.35 -16.58 -38.33
C SER A 162 0.72 -17.76 -39.11
N LYS A 163 -0.17 -18.57 -38.51
CA LYS A 163 -0.82 -19.73 -39.18
C LYS A 163 -1.81 -19.33 -40.27
N ASN A 164 -2.27 -18.07 -40.30
CA ASN A 164 -3.17 -17.50 -41.31
C ASN A 164 -4.46 -18.31 -41.57
N ARG A 165 -5.17 -18.70 -40.50
CA ARG A 165 -6.47 -19.40 -40.59
C ARG A 165 -7.59 -18.37 -40.42
N ALA A 166 -8.36 -18.18 -41.49
CA ALA A 166 -9.44 -17.20 -41.57
C ALA A 166 -10.74 -17.87 -42.07
N VAL A 167 -11.25 -18.83 -41.30
CA VAL A 167 -12.48 -19.57 -41.62
C VAL A 167 -13.59 -19.15 -40.66
N SER A 168 -14.75 -18.77 -41.21
CA SER A 168 -15.92 -18.37 -40.41
C SER A 168 -16.38 -19.49 -39.49
N GLY A 169 -16.51 -19.20 -38.19
CA GLY A 169 -16.93 -20.17 -37.17
C GLY A 169 -15.84 -21.13 -36.67
N ALA A 170 -14.60 -20.96 -37.12
CA ALA A 170 -13.43 -21.67 -36.60
C ALA A 170 -12.53 -20.72 -35.78
N GLU A 171 -11.49 -21.27 -35.15
CA GLU A 171 -10.47 -20.46 -34.49
C GLU A 171 -9.71 -19.58 -35.50
N LEU A 172 -9.53 -18.31 -35.15
CA LEU A 172 -8.94 -17.32 -36.04
C LEU A 172 -7.44 -17.15 -35.74
N HIS A 173 -6.63 -17.21 -36.78
CA HIS A 173 -5.20 -17.00 -36.71
C HIS A 173 -4.73 -15.97 -37.75
N THR A 174 -4.01 -14.94 -37.32
CA THR A 174 -3.46 -13.94 -38.25
C THR A 174 -2.30 -14.50 -39.08
N ASN A 175 -1.87 -13.77 -40.11
CA ASN A 175 -0.66 -14.04 -40.89
C ASN A 175 0.60 -13.40 -40.30
N PHE A 176 0.57 -13.03 -39.02
CA PHE A 176 1.69 -12.47 -38.28
C PHE A 176 1.72 -13.00 -36.84
N ALA A 177 2.78 -12.71 -36.12
CA ALA A 177 2.89 -12.89 -34.67
C ALA A 177 3.25 -11.55 -34.05
N LEU A 178 3.05 -11.40 -32.74
CA LEU A 178 3.31 -10.13 -32.06
C LEU A 178 4.76 -10.06 -31.55
N SER A 179 5.31 -8.85 -31.53
CA SER A 179 6.62 -8.53 -30.96
C SER A 179 6.52 -8.31 -29.45
N SER A 180 7.13 -9.20 -28.67
CA SER A 180 7.31 -8.98 -27.22
C SER A 180 8.14 -7.72 -26.89
N GLY A 181 8.86 -7.15 -27.86
CA GLY A 181 9.58 -5.87 -27.72
C GLY A 181 8.71 -4.62 -27.94
N GLY A 182 7.43 -4.78 -28.29
CA GLY A 182 6.53 -3.70 -28.68
C GLY A 182 6.57 -3.41 -30.18
N GLU A 183 5.41 -3.17 -30.77
CA GLU A 183 5.23 -2.69 -32.16
C GLU A 183 3.84 -2.03 -32.31
N TYR A 184 3.48 -1.57 -33.50
CA TYR A 184 2.13 -1.03 -33.76
C TYR A 184 1.08 -2.15 -33.68
N LEU A 185 -0.14 -1.88 -33.21
CA LEU A 185 -1.25 -2.81 -33.39
C LEU A 185 -2.52 -2.02 -33.71
N GLY A 186 -3.24 -2.36 -34.79
CA GLY A 186 -4.41 -1.58 -35.20
C GLY A 186 -5.50 -2.37 -35.92
N LEU A 187 -6.74 -1.97 -35.66
CA LEU A 187 -7.98 -2.50 -36.21
C LEU A 187 -8.64 -1.44 -37.10
N SER A 188 -9.05 -1.81 -38.31
CA SER A 188 -9.72 -0.91 -39.26
C SER A 188 -10.92 -1.54 -39.96
N GLN A 189 -11.89 -0.68 -40.29
CA GLN A 189 -13.09 -1.00 -41.05
C GLN A 189 -12.77 -1.30 -42.54
N PRO A 190 -13.69 -1.92 -43.30
CA PRO A 190 -13.51 -2.23 -44.72
C PRO A 190 -13.20 -1.00 -45.61
N ASN A 191 -13.65 0.19 -45.19
CA ASN A 191 -13.37 1.48 -45.84
C ASN A 191 -11.95 2.04 -45.56
N GLY A 192 -11.18 1.42 -44.66
CA GLY A 192 -9.85 1.85 -44.24
C GLY A 192 -9.81 2.76 -43.01
N THR A 193 -10.94 3.10 -42.39
CA THR A 193 -10.98 3.87 -41.15
C THR A 193 -10.45 3.05 -39.98
N ILE A 194 -9.40 3.52 -39.32
CA ILE A 194 -8.89 2.95 -38.06
C ILE A 194 -9.90 3.25 -36.95
N VAL A 195 -10.25 2.23 -36.15
CA VAL A 195 -11.23 2.35 -35.05
C VAL A 195 -10.64 2.03 -33.68
N SER A 196 -9.47 1.39 -33.63
CA SER A 196 -8.71 1.12 -32.41
C SER A 196 -7.27 0.86 -32.79
N GLU A 197 -6.32 1.50 -32.09
CA GLU A 197 -4.88 1.34 -32.34
C GLU A 197 -4.04 1.53 -31.07
N TYR A 198 -2.90 0.86 -31.02
CA TYR A 198 -1.81 1.08 -30.09
C TYR A 198 -0.64 1.67 -30.89
N ALA A 199 -0.60 3.00 -30.93
CA ALA A 199 0.31 3.78 -31.77
C ALA A 199 1.24 4.70 -30.94
N PRO A 200 2.49 4.94 -31.36
CA PRO A 200 3.16 4.33 -32.51
C PRO A 200 3.52 2.86 -32.30
N SER A 201 3.57 2.42 -31.03
CA SER A 201 3.67 1.02 -30.63
C SER A 201 3.04 0.78 -29.25
N TYR A 202 2.63 -0.45 -28.96
CA TYR A 202 2.40 -0.90 -27.58
C TYR A 202 3.74 -1.12 -26.84
N PRO A 203 3.76 -1.11 -25.48
CA PRO A 203 4.99 -1.29 -24.71
C PRO A 203 5.47 -2.75 -24.70
N PRO A 204 6.77 -3.01 -24.43
CA PRO A 204 7.31 -4.36 -24.31
C PRO A 204 6.50 -5.25 -23.34
N GLN A 205 6.28 -6.50 -23.72
CA GLN A 205 5.41 -7.45 -23.01
C GLN A 205 6.22 -8.49 -22.23
N ILE A 206 5.94 -8.58 -20.93
CA ILE A 206 6.45 -9.64 -20.06
C ILE A 206 5.59 -10.90 -20.22
N ALA A 207 6.18 -12.07 -19.96
CA ALA A 207 5.53 -13.35 -20.23
C ALA A 207 4.22 -13.53 -19.43
N ASN A 208 3.15 -13.94 -20.13
CA ASN A 208 1.81 -14.22 -19.58
C ASN A 208 1.07 -13.04 -18.95
N VAL A 209 1.51 -11.81 -19.24
CA VAL A 209 0.79 -10.59 -18.88
C VAL A 209 0.23 -10.00 -20.15
N SER A 210 -1.02 -9.56 -20.09
CA SER A 210 -1.68 -8.89 -21.20
C SER A 210 -1.54 -7.39 -21.11
N TYR A 211 -1.79 -6.71 -22.22
CA TYR A 211 -1.98 -5.27 -22.30
C TYR A 211 -3.27 -4.97 -23.03
N GLY A 212 -4.01 -3.96 -22.58
CA GLY A 212 -5.37 -3.74 -23.05
C GLY A 212 -6.02 -2.50 -22.46
N LEU A 213 -7.26 -2.23 -22.86
CA LEU A 213 -8.05 -1.09 -22.39
C LEU A 213 -8.74 -1.37 -21.05
N THR A 214 -8.86 -0.35 -20.21
CA THR A 214 -9.76 -0.38 -19.05
C THR A 214 -11.23 -0.48 -19.49
N ASN A 215 -12.10 -0.97 -18.63
CA ASN A 215 -13.53 -1.22 -18.96
C ASN A 215 -14.32 0.06 -19.31
N ASP A 216 -13.80 1.23 -18.96
CA ASP A 216 -14.32 2.55 -19.35
C ASP A 216 -13.81 3.02 -20.73
N LEU A 217 -12.90 2.27 -21.36
CA LEU A 217 -12.20 2.56 -22.62
C LEU A 217 -11.35 3.84 -22.59
N LEU A 218 -11.01 4.37 -21.41
CA LEU A 218 -10.27 5.63 -21.27
C LEU A 218 -8.75 5.47 -21.22
N SER A 219 -8.23 4.30 -20.82
CA SER A 219 -6.79 4.08 -20.64
C SER A 219 -6.36 2.70 -21.10
N ALA A 220 -5.12 2.57 -21.58
CA ALA A 220 -4.48 1.28 -21.81
C ALA A 220 -3.50 0.96 -20.68
N ARG A 221 -3.45 -0.29 -20.21
CA ARG A 221 -2.54 -0.77 -19.17
C ARG A 221 -2.37 -2.29 -19.25
N CYS A 222 -1.45 -2.82 -18.43
CA CYS A 222 -1.27 -4.26 -18.31
C CYS A 222 -2.30 -4.89 -17.35
N PHE A 223 -2.60 -6.18 -17.55
CA PHE A 223 -3.32 -7.02 -16.58
C PHE A 223 -2.49 -8.26 -16.22
N LEU A 224 -2.24 -8.45 -14.92
CA LEU A 224 -1.45 -9.58 -14.39
C LEU A 224 -2.15 -10.94 -14.53
N ALA A 225 -3.45 -10.94 -14.76
CA ALA A 225 -4.26 -12.12 -15.01
C ALA A 225 -5.07 -11.86 -16.30
N PRO A 226 -4.58 -12.31 -17.46
CA PRO A 226 -5.27 -12.09 -18.73
C PRO A 226 -6.66 -12.74 -18.76
N THR A 227 -7.59 -12.12 -19.47
CA THR A 227 -9.04 -12.45 -19.44
C THR A 227 -9.64 -12.83 -20.80
N PRO A 228 -9.02 -13.72 -21.59
CA PRO A 228 -9.50 -14.03 -22.94
C PRO A 228 -10.95 -14.55 -22.96
N GLY A 229 -11.80 -13.86 -23.72
CA GLY A 229 -13.24 -14.10 -23.85
C GLY A 229 -14.10 -13.37 -22.81
N ALA A 230 -13.53 -12.45 -22.02
CA ALA A 230 -14.20 -11.79 -20.90
C ALA A 230 -13.78 -10.33 -20.71
N ALA A 231 -14.47 -9.60 -19.83
CA ALA A 231 -14.09 -8.23 -19.48
C ALA A 231 -12.80 -8.21 -18.66
N ASN A 232 -11.91 -7.26 -18.97
CA ASN A 232 -10.64 -7.04 -18.27
C ASN A 232 -10.88 -6.85 -16.77
N ALA A 233 -10.38 -7.76 -15.96
CA ALA A 233 -10.54 -7.70 -14.51
C ALA A 233 -9.68 -6.57 -13.93
N GLU A 234 -10.24 -5.76 -13.03
CA GLU A 234 -9.49 -4.75 -12.24
C GLU A 234 -8.56 -5.42 -11.24
N SER A 235 -7.46 -5.97 -11.78
CA SER A 235 -6.32 -6.50 -11.05
C SER A 235 -5.37 -5.36 -10.68
N PRO A 236 -4.45 -5.56 -9.70
CA PRO A 236 -3.33 -4.66 -9.53
C PRO A 236 -2.55 -4.59 -10.86
N SER A 237 -2.51 -3.41 -11.47
CA SER A 237 -1.74 -3.19 -12.71
C SER A 237 -0.26 -3.46 -12.46
N CYS A 238 0.38 -4.24 -13.33
CA CYS A 238 1.83 -4.13 -13.44
C CYS A 238 2.21 -2.84 -14.17
N SER A 239 3.33 -2.26 -13.80
CA SER A 239 3.87 -1.06 -14.44
C SER A 239 4.56 -1.44 -15.75
N LEU A 240 3.77 -1.68 -16.82
CA LEU A 240 4.30 -1.62 -18.18
C LEU A 240 4.43 -0.15 -18.59
N VAL A 241 5.58 0.41 -18.21
CA VAL A 241 6.11 1.71 -18.60
C VAL A 241 5.90 1.96 -20.10
N ASP A 242 5.67 3.21 -20.51
CA ASP A 242 5.91 3.62 -21.90
C ASP A 242 7.39 4.02 -22.07
N PRO A 243 8.28 3.11 -22.53
CA PRO A 243 9.70 3.40 -22.65
C PRO A 243 9.98 4.52 -23.68
N ASN A 244 9.02 4.86 -24.55
CA ASN A 244 9.21 5.88 -25.60
C ASN A 244 9.25 7.31 -25.06
N THR A 245 8.99 7.54 -23.77
CA THR A 245 9.23 8.84 -23.14
C THR A 245 10.65 9.01 -22.60
N GLY A 246 11.34 7.91 -22.29
CA GLY A 246 12.61 7.92 -21.55
C GLY A 246 12.56 8.71 -20.24
N LEU A 247 11.39 8.85 -19.61
CA LEU A 247 11.21 9.56 -18.34
C LEU A 247 10.59 8.63 -17.30
N TYR A 248 11.27 8.50 -16.16
CA TYR A 248 10.95 7.52 -15.12
C TYR A 248 10.84 8.21 -13.76
N ILE A 249 9.82 7.89 -12.95
CA ILE A 249 9.89 8.19 -11.52
C ILE A 249 10.79 7.12 -10.89
N THR A 250 12.02 7.50 -10.55
CA THR A 250 13.11 6.56 -10.23
C THR A 250 13.27 6.31 -8.75
N GLU A 251 12.91 7.28 -7.90
CA GLU A 251 12.94 7.14 -6.46
C GLU A 251 11.96 8.15 -5.85
N PHE A 252 11.29 7.81 -4.75
CA PHE A 252 10.47 8.73 -3.99
C PHE A 252 10.40 8.29 -2.53
N MET A 253 10.03 9.20 -1.64
CA MET A 253 9.86 8.92 -0.21
C MET A 253 8.61 9.62 0.29
N ALA A 254 7.62 8.83 0.74
CA ALA A 254 6.34 9.29 1.29
C ALA A 254 6.30 9.32 2.83
N SER A 255 7.47 9.24 3.46
CA SER A 255 7.64 9.37 4.90
C SER A 255 9.08 9.79 5.20
N ASN A 256 9.33 11.08 5.21
CA ASN A 256 10.66 11.66 5.46
C ASN A 256 10.71 12.26 6.87
N SER A 257 11.61 11.78 7.72
CA SER A 257 11.74 12.21 9.12
C SER A 257 13.14 12.73 9.46
N ASN A 258 14.17 12.26 8.76
CA ASN A 258 15.57 12.62 8.97
C ASN A 258 16.41 12.61 7.66
N GLY A 259 15.77 12.41 6.50
CA GLY A 259 16.42 12.35 5.18
C GLY A 259 16.66 13.73 4.54
N LEU A 260 16.27 13.85 3.27
CA LEU A 260 16.48 15.08 2.48
C LEU A 260 15.63 16.23 3.01
N GLN A 261 16.24 17.38 3.31
CA GLN A 261 15.50 18.60 3.63
C GLN A 261 15.21 19.44 2.37
N ASP A 262 14.04 20.07 2.34
CA ASP A 262 13.69 21.10 1.38
C ASP A 262 14.32 22.47 1.75
N GLN A 263 14.15 23.46 0.87
CA GLN A 263 14.77 24.80 1.01
C GLN A 263 14.31 25.58 2.27
N ASP A 264 13.20 25.19 2.89
CA ASP A 264 12.70 25.80 4.13
C ASP A 264 13.19 25.02 5.38
N GLY A 265 14.00 23.97 5.20
CA GLY A 265 14.50 23.09 6.26
C GLY A 265 13.51 22.01 6.70
N ALA A 266 12.45 21.75 5.94
CA ALA A 266 11.47 20.71 6.26
C ALA A 266 11.83 19.37 5.61
N PHE A 267 11.63 18.27 6.34
CA PHE A 267 11.67 16.91 5.81
C PHE A 267 10.37 16.60 5.05
N SER A 268 10.19 17.27 3.90
CA SER A 268 9.06 17.04 3.00
C SER A 268 9.21 15.71 2.25
N ASP A 269 8.10 15.09 1.86
CA ASP A 269 8.12 13.98 0.90
C ASP A 269 8.71 14.46 -0.44
N TRP A 270 9.30 13.56 -1.21
CA TRP A 270 9.96 13.91 -2.45
C TRP A 270 9.84 12.81 -3.50
N ILE A 271 9.88 13.24 -4.77
CA ILE A 271 9.74 12.44 -5.98
C ILE A 271 10.93 12.79 -6.89
N GLU A 272 11.67 11.78 -7.34
CA GLU A 272 12.74 11.93 -8.32
C GLU A 272 12.32 11.44 -9.69
N ILE A 273 12.59 12.26 -10.72
CA ILE A 273 12.41 11.90 -12.13
C ILE A 273 13.76 11.84 -12.82
N PHE A 274 14.00 10.77 -13.57
CA PHE A 274 15.19 10.55 -14.38
C PHE A 274 14.86 10.62 -15.87
N ASN A 275 15.69 11.33 -16.64
CA ASN A 275 15.69 11.31 -18.10
C ASN A 275 16.73 10.32 -18.64
N SER A 276 16.28 9.15 -19.08
CA SER A 276 17.13 8.12 -19.72
C SER A 276 17.39 8.37 -21.20
N ASN A 277 16.74 9.35 -21.82
CA ASN A 277 16.97 9.68 -23.24
C ASN A 277 18.39 10.20 -23.48
N GLY A 278 18.88 9.98 -24.70
CA GLY A 278 20.10 10.64 -25.22
C GLY A 278 19.93 12.13 -25.54
N ALA A 279 18.79 12.74 -25.20
CA ALA A 279 18.45 14.13 -25.50
C ALA A 279 17.75 14.81 -24.30
N PRO A 280 17.86 16.14 -24.15
CA PRO A 280 17.09 16.87 -23.13
C PRO A 280 15.58 16.83 -23.42
N VAL A 281 14.76 16.79 -22.37
CA VAL A 281 13.29 16.87 -22.45
C VAL A 281 12.81 18.10 -21.69
N ASP A 282 11.92 18.89 -22.28
CA ASP A 282 11.19 19.94 -21.56
C ASP A 282 9.94 19.35 -20.90
N LEU A 283 9.87 19.45 -19.58
CA LEU A 283 8.73 19.03 -18.78
C LEU A 283 7.60 20.08 -18.76
N GLY A 284 7.76 21.23 -19.41
CA GLY A 284 6.71 22.25 -19.47
C GLY A 284 5.36 21.70 -19.94
N GLY A 285 4.34 21.79 -19.07
CA GLY A 285 2.99 21.27 -19.34
C GLY A 285 2.81 19.76 -19.12
N TRP A 286 3.82 19.04 -18.64
CA TRP A 286 3.66 17.71 -18.03
C TRP A 286 3.05 17.86 -16.63
N TYR A 287 2.55 16.76 -16.07
CA TYR A 287 1.94 16.74 -14.74
C TYR A 287 2.52 15.65 -13.83
N LEU A 288 2.54 15.92 -12.53
CA LEU A 288 2.58 14.91 -11.48
C LEU A 288 1.19 14.77 -10.85
N THR A 289 0.84 13.56 -10.44
CA THR A 289 -0.39 13.29 -9.70
C THR A 289 -0.22 12.15 -8.70
N ASP A 290 -0.95 12.27 -7.59
CA ASP A 290 -1.25 11.27 -6.56
C ASP A 290 -2.63 10.58 -6.79
N SER A 291 -3.32 10.91 -7.89
CA SER A 291 -4.71 10.53 -8.14
C SER A 291 -4.95 9.97 -9.54
N ALA A 292 -5.29 8.68 -9.63
CA ALA A 292 -5.66 8.02 -10.89
C ALA A 292 -6.92 8.63 -11.55
N SER A 293 -7.81 9.25 -10.77
CA SER A 293 -8.98 9.97 -11.29
C SER A 293 -8.69 11.41 -11.73
N THR A 294 -7.51 11.96 -11.40
CA THR A 294 -7.15 13.35 -11.70
C THR A 294 -5.71 13.42 -12.21
N LEU A 295 -5.51 13.06 -13.48
CA LEU A 295 -4.17 12.94 -14.08
C LEU A 295 -3.39 14.27 -14.22
N THR A 296 -4.02 15.41 -13.98
CA THR A 296 -3.45 16.75 -14.18
C THR A 296 -3.29 17.56 -12.87
N ASN A 297 -3.16 16.89 -11.72
CA ASN A 297 -3.14 17.52 -10.39
C ASN A 297 -2.11 18.65 -10.23
N TRP A 298 -0.85 18.42 -10.58
CA TRP A 298 0.20 19.44 -10.51
C TRP A 298 0.97 19.57 -11.83
N ALA A 299 0.97 20.75 -12.43
CA ALA A 299 1.68 21.02 -13.68
C ALA A 299 3.13 21.47 -13.45
N PHE A 300 4.06 20.91 -14.22
CA PHE A 300 5.45 21.39 -14.27
C PHE A 300 5.52 22.79 -14.91
N PRO A 301 6.33 23.72 -14.36
CA PRO A 301 6.77 24.88 -15.12
C PRO A 301 7.74 24.43 -16.24
N THR A 302 8.01 25.30 -17.21
CA THR A 302 9.08 25.07 -18.23
C THR A 302 10.38 24.64 -17.55
N THR A 303 10.80 23.41 -17.78
CA THR A 303 11.87 22.73 -17.02
C THR A 303 12.57 21.76 -17.94
N VAL A 304 13.73 22.18 -18.47
CA VAL A 304 14.53 21.34 -19.38
C VAL A 304 15.39 20.39 -18.56
N LEU A 305 15.01 19.11 -18.53
CA LEU A 305 15.77 18.04 -17.90
C LEU A 305 16.76 17.46 -18.92
N ALA A 306 18.06 17.65 -18.69
CA ALA A 306 19.10 17.20 -19.61
C ALA A 306 19.14 15.66 -19.77
N ALA A 307 19.77 15.18 -20.85
CA ALA A 307 20.02 13.76 -21.07
C ALA A 307 20.81 13.15 -19.89
N GLY A 308 20.33 12.05 -19.32
CA GLY A 308 20.95 11.42 -18.14
C GLY A 308 20.82 12.22 -16.83
N ALA A 309 20.05 13.31 -16.79
CA ALA A 309 19.86 14.10 -15.58
C ALA A 309 18.67 13.62 -14.73
N ARG A 310 18.72 13.95 -13.45
CA ARG A 310 17.67 13.71 -12.45
C ARG A 310 17.15 15.04 -11.91
N ILE A 311 15.89 15.09 -11.52
CA ILE A 311 15.27 16.23 -10.82
C ILE A 311 14.44 15.74 -9.65
N ILE A 312 14.55 16.45 -8.52
CA ILE A 312 13.76 16.20 -7.32
C ILE A 312 12.64 17.23 -7.25
N VAL A 313 11.42 16.76 -6.98
CA VAL A 313 10.22 17.56 -6.73
C VAL A 313 9.67 17.19 -5.36
N PHE A 314 9.46 18.17 -4.48
CA PHE A 314 8.97 17.92 -3.12
C PHE A 314 7.44 17.84 -3.08
N ALA A 315 6.89 16.66 -2.78
CA ALA A 315 5.48 16.49 -2.51
C ALA A 315 5.17 17.01 -1.10
N SER A 316 4.66 18.23 -1.01
CA SER A 316 4.68 19.02 0.23
C SER A 316 3.50 19.96 0.44
N ASN A 317 2.50 19.92 -0.44
CA ASN A 317 1.37 20.86 -0.53
C ASN A 317 1.75 22.35 -0.74
N LYS A 318 3.05 22.69 -0.88
CA LYS A 318 3.51 24.09 -0.99
C LYS A 318 3.23 24.73 -2.35
N ASN A 319 2.92 23.94 -3.38
CA ASN A 319 2.55 24.36 -4.74
C ASN A 319 3.48 25.42 -5.35
N ARG A 320 4.78 25.14 -5.40
CA ARG A 320 5.80 26.03 -5.97
C ARG A 320 6.26 25.49 -7.32
N ALA A 321 5.70 26.06 -8.38
CA ALA A 321 6.01 25.73 -9.77
C ALA A 321 6.71 26.91 -10.46
N VAL A 322 7.97 27.20 -10.08
CA VAL A 322 8.78 28.28 -10.65
C VAL A 322 10.00 27.68 -11.34
N SER A 323 10.18 27.99 -12.63
CA SER A 323 11.31 27.51 -13.43
C SER A 323 12.65 27.94 -12.80
N GLY A 324 13.58 26.99 -12.66
CA GLY A 324 14.90 27.22 -12.05
C GLY A 324 14.93 27.31 -10.52
N ALA A 325 13.79 27.18 -9.84
CA ALA A 325 13.71 27.09 -8.38
C ALA A 325 13.45 25.63 -7.91
N GLN A 326 13.53 25.39 -6.61
CA GLN A 326 13.10 24.11 -6.04
C GLN A 326 11.59 23.93 -6.24
N LEU A 327 11.20 22.79 -6.80
CA LEU A 327 9.82 22.50 -7.18
C LEU A 327 9.09 21.81 -6.04
N HIS A 328 7.84 22.22 -5.82
CA HIS A 328 6.95 21.62 -4.82
C HIS A 328 5.55 21.39 -5.41
N THR A 329 5.01 20.18 -5.26
CA THR A 329 3.64 19.90 -5.74
C THR A 329 2.57 20.54 -4.84
N ASN A 330 1.32 20.53 -5.30
CA ASN A 330 0.14 20.94 -4.53
C ASN A 330 -0.48 19.81 -3.69
N PHE A 331 0.16 18.64 -3.66
CA PHE A 331 -0.19 17.48 -2.83
C PHE A 331 1.02 17.09 -1.95
N ALA A 332 0.85 16.11 -1.05
CA ALA A 332 1.93 15.40 -0.37
C ALA A 332 1.64 13.91 -0.42
N LEU A 333 2.63 13.06 -0.17
CA LEU A 333 2.48 11.63 -0.38
C LEU A 333 1.98 10.89 0.87
N SER A 334 1.18 9.86 0.68
CA SER A 334 0.70 8.97 1.73
C SER A 334 1.74 7.90 2.06
N GLY A 335 2.29 7.95 3.28
CA GLY A 335 3.08 6.83 3.82
C GLY A 335 2.31 5.51 3.92
N GLY A 336 0.98 5.53 3.81
CA GLY A 336 0.14 4.32 3.74
C GLY A 336 0.10 3.62 2.38
N GLY A 337 0.69 4.22 1.34
CA GLY A 337 0.58 3.77 -0.05
C GLY A 337 -0.60 4.43 -0.78
N GLU A 338 -0.35 4.96 -1.97
CA GLU A 338 -1.36 5.53 -2.87
C GLU A 338 -0.87 5.52 -4.33
N TYR A 339 -1.65 6.07 -5.25
CA TYR A 339 -1.26 6.19 -6.66
C TYR A 339 -0.16 7.25 -6.84
N LEU A 340 0.77 7.07 -7.79
CA LEU A 340 1.72 8.13 -8.16
C LEU A 340 2.06 8.03 -9.64
N ALA A 341 1.87 9.10 -10.42
CA ALA A 341 2.19 9.11 -11.85
C ALA A 341 2.81 10.41 -12.37
N LEU A 342 3.63 10.25 -13.41
CA LEU A 342 4.09 11.27 -14.32
C LEU A 342 3.26 11.18 -15.60
N VAL A 343 2.67 12.30 -16.02
CA VAL A 343 1.68 12.38 -17.09
C VAL A 343 2.10 13.40 -18.15
N LYS A 344 1.96 13.02 -19.42
CA LYS A 344 2.30 13.83 -20.60
C LYS A 344 1.32 15.02 -20.75
N PRO A 345 1.67 16.05 -21.54
CA PRO A 345 0.76 17.19 -21.81
C PRO A 345 -0.57 16.84 -22.48
N ASN A 346 -0.67 15.66 -23.11
CA ASN A 346 -1.90 15.12 -23.72
C ASN A 346 -2.72 14.23 -22.77
N SER A 347 -2.45 14.30 -21.45
CA SER A 347 -3.08 13.50 -20.39
C SER A 347 -2.84 11.99 -20.45
N GLN A 348 -1.94 11.50 -21.31
CA GLN A 348 -1.50 10.10 -21.24
C GLN A 348 -0.49 9.91 -20.10
N VAL A 349 -0.64 8.85 -19.31
CA VAL A 349 0.37 8.44 -18.34
C VAL A 349 1.67 8.08 -19.08
N ALA A 350 2.81 8.55 -18.57
CA ALA A 350 4.14 8.19 -19.05
C ALA A 350 4.78 7.12 -18.16
N TYR A 351 4.64 7.29 -16.84
CA TYR A 351 5.15 6.37 -15.83
C TYR A 351 4.25 6.42 -14.59
N GLU A 352 3.93 5.27 -13.99
CA GLU A 352 3.10 5.19 -12.78
C GLU A 352 3.52 4.07 -11.81
N TYR A 353 3.29 4.34 -10.51
CA TYR A 353 3.12 3.34 -9.47
C TYR A 353 1.61 3.15 -9.24
N ALA A 354 1.08 2.04 -9.73
CA ALA A 354 -0.35 1.77 -9.79
C ALA A 354 -0.66 0.32 -9.36
N PRO A 355 -1.84 0.03 -8.79
CA PRO A 355 -2.89 0.97 -8.42
C PRO A 355 -2.47 1.86 -7.24
N THR A 356 -1.55 1.37 -6.40
CA THR A 356 -0.88 2.13 -5.35
C THR A 356 0.56 1.63 -5.17
N TYR A 357 1.51 2.50 -4.84
CA TYR A 357 2.79 2.04 -4.28
C TYR A 357 2.60 1.44 -2.87
N PRO A 358 3.51 0.58 -2.38
CA PRO A 358 3.36 -0.08 -1.08
C PRO A 358 3.59 0.88 0.11
N PRO A 359 3.01 0.61 1.30
CA PRO A 359 3.24 1.41 2.49
C PRO A 359 4.72 1.67 2.77
N GLN A 360 5.07 2.91 3.09
CA GLN A 360 6.44 3.37 3.31
C GLN A 360 6.74 3.43 4.82
N THR A 361 7.94 2.98 5.18
CA THR A 361 8.51 3.23 6.52
C THR A 361 9.30 4.53 6.46
N ALA A 362 9.33 5.28 7.56
CA ALA A 362 10.08 6.53 7.66
C ALA A 362 11.55 6.34 7.22
N ASP A 363 12.04 7.28 6.42
CA ASP A 363 13.41 7.36 5.90
C ASP A 363 13.86 6.18 4.99
N ILE A 364 12.93 5.31 4.57
CA ILE A 364 13.12 4.32 3.51
C ILE A 364 12.37 4.80 2.26
N SER A 365 13.06 4.95 1.14
CA SER A 365 12.47 5.35 -0.15
C SER A 365 11.98 4.13 -0.95
N TRP A 366 11.16 4.35 -1.98
CA TRP A 366 10.75 3.36 -2.98
C TRP A 366 11.02 3.87 -4.39
N GLY A 367 11.39 2.98 -5.31
CA GLY A 367 11.87 3.38 -6.62
C GLY A 367 12.19 2.21 -7.54
N LEU A 368 13.07 2.46 -8.51
CA LEU A 368 13.60 1.49 -9.47
C LEU A 368 15.07 1.19 -9.21
N SER A 369 15.50 -0.04 -9.51
CA SER A 369 16.92 -0.43 -9.58
C SER A 369 17.70 0.42 -10.60
N ALA A 370 19.04 0.37 -10.52
CA ALA A 370 19.94 1.16 -11.37
C ALA A 370 19.75 0.97 -12.89
N ASP A 371 19.31 -0.23 -13.28
CA ASP A 371 18.99 -0.64 -14.65
C ASP A 371 17.55 -0.33 -15.07
N LEU A 372 16.77 0.33 -14.20
CA LEU A 372 15.36 0.70 -14.35
C LEU A 372 14.39 -0.50 -14.48
N SER A 373 14.81 -1.73 -14.16
CA SER A 373 14.01 -2.94 -14.42
C SER A 373 13.12 -3.37 -13.25
N THR A 374 13.53 -3.10 -12.02
CA THR A 374 12.97 -3.73 -10.81
C THR A 374 12.53 -2.69 -9.80
N GLN A 375 11.25 -2.69 -9.44
CA GLN A 375 10.76 -1.85 -8.34
C GLN A 375 11.20 -2.42 -6.98
N ARG A 376 11.74 -1.55 -6.11
CA ARG A 376 12.14 -1.87 -4.75
C ARG A 376 12.27 -0.59 -3.90
N CYS A 377 12.25 -0.78 -2.59
CA CYS A 377 12.73 0.19 -1.62
C CYS A 377 14.26 0.20 -1.45
N PHE A 378 14.76 1.33 -0.95
CA PHE A 378 16.17 1.57 -0.63
C PHE A 378 16.28 2.05 0.82
N VAL A 379 17.09 1.34 1.60
CA VAL A 379 17.35 1.67 3.01
C VAL A 379 18.42 2.75 3.18
N ASP A 380 19.20 2.98 2.13
CA ASP A 380 20.10 4.12 1.95
C ASP A 380 19.60 4.93 0.74
N PRO A 381 18.64 5.85 0.90
CA PRO A 381 18.05 6.62 -0.21
C PRO A 381 19.08 7.44 -0.99
N THR A 382 18.86 7.61 -2.29
CA THR A 382 19.85 8.13 -3.25
C THR A 382 19.45 9.42 -4.00
N PRO A 383 18.73 10.39 -3.39
CA PRO A 383 18.17 11.54 -4.09
C PRO A 383 19.23 12.35 -4.86
N GLY A 384 18.99 12.56 -6.16
CA GLY A 384 19.87 13.25 -7.10
C GLY A 384 20.91 12.35 -7.77
N THR A 385 20.93 11.05 -7.48
CA THR A 385 21.94 10.10 -7.97
C THR A 385 21.32 8.79 -8.44
N ALA A 386 22.12 7.89 -9.04
CA ALA A 386 21.61 6.58 -9.46
C ALA A 386 21.45 5.63 -8.26
N ASN A 387 20.26 5.04 -8.13
CA ASN A 387 19.92 4.14 -7.04
C ASN A 387 20.88 2.95 -6.98
N ASN A 388 21.36 2.64 -5.78
CA ASN A 388 22.33 1.57 -5.58
C ASN A 388 21.64 0.23 -5.26
N GLU A 389 22.36 -0.87 -5.48
CA GLU A 389 21.95 -2.23 -5.09
C GLU A 389 22.18 -2.47 -3.58
N SER A 390 21.79 -1.53 -2.71
CA SER A 390 21.68 -1.79 -1.27
C SER A 390 20.66 -2.91 -1.01
N LEU A 391 20.82 -3.60 0.12
CA LEU A 391 20.16 -4.88 0.43
C LEU A 391 18.68 -4.91 0.00
N PRO A 392 18.18 -6.05 -0.54
CA PRO A 392 16.77 -6.16 -0.87
C PRO A 392 15.93 -5.79 0.35
N CYS A 393 14.91 -5.00 0.09
CA CYS A 393 14.10 -4.39 1.11
C CYS A 393 12.79 -5.17 1.28
N GLY A 394 12.02 -4.74 2.27
CA GLY A 394 10.91 -5.51 2.80
C GLY A 394 11.27 -6.06 4.16
N PHE A 395 10.25 -6.30 4.98
CA PHE A 395 10.42 -6.80 6.33
C PHE A 395 10.17 -8.30 6.36
N VAL A 396 10.86 -9.01 7.25
CA VAL A 396 10.39 -10.31 7.71
C VAL A 396 8.98 -10.12 8.28
N ALA A 397 8.05 -10.99 7.89
CA ALA A 397 6.65 -10.88 8.28
C ALA A 397 6.52 -10.96 9.82
N PRO A 398 5.52 -10.27 10.42
CA PRO A 398 5.39 -10.17 11.87
C PRO A 398 5.49 -11.51 12.60
N LEU A 399 6.18 -11.49 13.75
CA LEU A 399 6.31 -12.68 14.58
C LEU A 399 4.98 -12.96 15.30
N SER A 400 4.54 -14.21 15.25
CA SER A 400 3.45 -14.76 16.04
C SER A 400 4.02 -15.58 17.20
N VAL A 401 3.54 -15.32 18.42
CA VAL A 401 3.99 -15.92 19.67
C VAL A 401 2.78 -16.54 20.38
N VAL A 402 2.78 -17.86 20.53
CA VAL A 402 1.63 -18.60 21.10
C VAL A 402 2.12 -19.61 22.14
N PRO A 403 1.59 -19.62 23.38
CA PRO A 403 0.48 -18.78 23.85
C PRO A 403 0.92 -17.33 24.18
N GLU A 404 -0.07 -16.46 24.28
CA GLU A 404 0.11 -15.04 24.63
C GLU A 404 0.79 -14.84 25.99
N ARG A 405 1.35 -13.63 26.21
CA ARG A 405 1.89 -13.24 27.53
C ARG A 405 0.80 -13.20 28.61
N GLY A 406 1.18 -13.27 29.88
CA GLY A 406 0.25 -13.14 31.01
C GLY A 406 0.49 -14.14 32.14
N PHE A 407 -0.55 -14.39 32.93
CA PHE A 407 -0.51 -15.29 34.09
C PHE A 407 -0.70 -16.75 33.72
N TYR A 408 0.14 -17.62 34.29
CA TYR A 408 0.09 -19.06 34.11
C TYR A 408 0.28 -19.79 35.45
N ASN A 409 -0.38 -20.94 35.59
CA ASN A 409 -0.32 -21.82 36.77
C ASN A 409 0.06 -23.26 36.41
N THR A 410 0.40 -23.51 35.14
CA THR A 410 0.83 -24.80 34.60
C THR A 410 1.88 -24.55 33.52
N PRO A 411 2.88 -25.44 33.33
CA PRO A 411 3.91 -25.26 32.30
C PRO A 411 3.33 -25.14 30.89
N VAL A 412 3.85 -24.19 30.11
CA VAL A 412 3.44 -23.95 28.71
C VAL A 412 4.58 -24.23 27.74
N GLN A 413 4.22 -24.44 26.47
CA GLN A 413 5.16 -24.57 25.35
C GLN A 413 4.97 -23.35 24.43
N VAL A 414 5.91 -22.42 24.48
CA VAL A 414 5.87 -21.19 23.68
C VAL A 414 6.39 -21.48 22.27
N THR A 415 5.54 -21.22 21.29
CA THR A 415 5.83 -21.39 19.87
C THR A 415 6.01 -20.03 19.21
N LEU A 416 7.07 -19.89 18.44
CA LEU A 416 7.39 -18.70 17.65
C LEU A 416 7.24 -19.04 16.17
N SER A 417 6.65 -18.14 15.38
CA SER A 417 6.47 -18.35 13.94
C SER A 417 6.42 -17.03 13.15
N THR A 418 6.78 -17.10 11.87
CA THR A 418 6.59 -16.03 10.88
C THR A 418 6.22 -16.68 9.54
N THR A 419 5.49 -15.97 8.68
CA THR A 419 5.11 -16.46 7.35
C THR A 419 6.22 -16.26 6.30
N THR A 420 7.30 -15.54 6.61
CA THR A 420 8.46 -15.42 5.72
C THR A 420 9.22 -16.75 5.68
N SER A 421 9.05 -17.49 4.59
CA SER A 421 9.83 -18.70 4.29
C SER A 421 11.33 -18.40 4.35
N GLY A 422 12.10 -19.29 4.98
CA GLY A 422 13.56 -19.15 5.14
C GLY A 422 14.01 -18.21 6.27
N ALA A 423 13.11 -17.50 6.97
CA ALA A 423 13.51 -16.63 8.06
C ALA A 423 13.97 -17.41 9.30
N GLN A 424 15.04 -16.95 9.93
CA GLN A 424 15.57 -17.46 11.19
C GLN A 424 15.03 -16.64 12.35
N ILE A 425 14.24 -17.26 13.22
CA ILE A 425 13.78 -16.65 14.47
C ILE A 425 14.88 -16.83 15.53
N ARG A 426 15.18 -15.76 16.29
CA ARG A 426 16.03 -15.80 17.49
C ARG A 426 15.29 -15.24 18.69
N TYR A 427 15.64 -15.75 19.87
CA TYR A 427 15.07 -15.29 21.13
C TYR A 427 16.11 -15.21 22.26
N THR A 428 15.81 -14.38 23.25
CA THR A 428 16.57 -14.23 24.50
C THR A 428 15.63 -14.41 25.69
N THR A 429 16.19 -14.83 26.82
CA THR A 429 15.45 -15.02 28.09
C THR A 429 16.04 -14.23 29.26
N ASP A 430 17.07 -13.42 28.99
CA ASP A 430 17.81 -12.58 29.95
C ASP A 430 17.45 -11.08 29.84
N GLY A 431 16.44 -10.77 29.03
CA GLY A 431 16.00 -9.40 28.74
C GLY A 431 16.86 -8.65 27.71
N THR A 432 17.96 -9.23 27.19
CA THR A 432 18.77 -8.59 26.14
C THR A 432 18.06 -8.56 24.78
N GLU A 433 18.45 -7.64 23.89
CA GLU A 433 17.84 -7.52 22.56
C GLU A 433 18.30 -8.68 21.64
N PRO A 434 17.39 -9.48 21.05
CA PRO A 434 17.77 -10.47 20.05
C PRO A 434 18.26 -9.76 18.77
N THR A 435 19.35 -10.23 18.19
CA THR A 435 19.90 -9.69 16.93
C THR A 435 20.25 -10.84 15.99
N ALA A 436 20.70 -10.54 14.77
CA ALA A 436 21.18 -11.58 13.84
C ALA A 436 22.33 -12.44 14.42
N THR A 437 23.03 -11.96 15.46
CA THR A 437 24.11 -12.66 16.15
C THR A 437 23.86 -12.91 17.65
N ASN A 438 22.97 -12.17 18.30
CA ASN A 438 22.62 -12.34 19.72
C ASN A 438 21.32 -13.15 19.91
N GLY A 439 21.31 -14.01 20.93
CA GLY A 439 20.17 -14.87 21.27
C GLY A 439 20.17 -16.25 20.58
N THR A 440 19.37 -17.14 21.14
CA THR A 440 19.22 -18.54 20.75
C THR A 440 18.38 -18.67 19.49
N ILE A 441 18.81 -19.49 18.52
CA ILE A 441 18.01 -19.81 17.33
C ILE A 441 16.83 -20.69 17.74
N TYR A 442 15.61 -20.28 17.41
CA TYR A 442 14.41 -21.05 17.65
C TYR A 442 14.31 -22.23 16.67
N THR A 443 14.28 -23.45 17.20
CA THR A 443 14.20 -24.71 16.42
C THR A 443 13.11 -25.66 16.92
N ALA A 444 12.59 -25.43 18.13
CA ALA A 444 11.54 -26.21 18.78
C ALA A 444 10.82 -25.32 19.81
N PRO A 445 9.59 -25.68 20.24
CA PRO A 445 8.86 -24.93 21.26
C PRO A 445 9.67 -24.73 22.55
N ILE A 446 9.55 -23.55 23.14
CA ILE A 446 10.26 -23.15 24.36
C ILE A 446 9.42 -23.55 25.56
N ALA A 447 9.91 -24.51 26.36
CA ALA A 447 9.25 -24.91 27.59
C ALA A 447 9.41 -23.80 28.65
N VAL A 448 8.30 -23.26 29.12
CA VAL A 448 8.25 -22.29 30.22
C VAL A 448 7.46 -22.91 31.36
N SER A 449 8.10 -23.08 32.52
CA SER A 449 7.50 -23.65 33.72
C SER A 449 7.61 -22.75 34.95
N THR A 450 8.24 -21.59 34.80
CA THR A 450 8.50 -20.60 35.85
C THR A 450 8.42 -19.19 35.25
N THR A 451 8.30 -18.17 36.10
CA THR A 451 8.27 -16.76 35.70
C THR A 451 9.46 -16.44 34.81
N SER A 452 9.18 -16.03 33.58
CA SER A 452 10.17 -15.88 32.51
C SER A 452 9.79 -14.76 31.55
N VAL A 453 10.80 -14.07 31.01
CA VAL A 453 10.64 -13.18 29.85
C VAL A 453 11.15 -13.90 28.61
N ILE A 454 10.44 -13.78 27.49
CA ILE A 454 10.93 -14.16 26.16
C ILE A 454 10.90 -12.91 25.30
N ARG A 455 12.06 -12.53 24.75
CA ARG A 455 12.15 -11.51 23.69
C ARG A 455 12.53 -12.20 22.40
N ALA A 456 11.87 -11.89 21.29
CA ALA A 456 12.11 -12.58 20.03
C ALA A 456 12.01 -11.66 18.81
N ALA A 457 12.84 -11.93 17.81
CA ALA A 457 12.82 -11.28 16.50
C ALA A 457 13.17 -12.29 15.39
N ALA A 458 12.72 -12.02 14.17
CA ALA A 458 12.98 -12.86 13.01
C ALA A 458 13.86 -12.13 11.98
N PHE A 459 14.83 -12.86 11.42
CA PHE A 459 15.90 -12.36 10.56
C PHE A 459 15.94 -13.14 9.25
N HIS A 460 16.14 -12.48 8.12
CA HIS A 460 16.34 -13.13 6.83
C HIS A 460 17.40 -12.36 6.03
N THR A 461 18.27 -13.07 5.32
CA THR A 461 19.29 -12.45 4.47
C THR A 461 18.60 -11.64 3.36
N GLY A 462 18.84 -10.33 3.31
CA GLY A 462 18.18 -9.46 2.32
C GLY A 462 16.70 -9.17 2.62
N LEU A 463 16.32 -9.13 3.90
CA LEU A 463 15.14 -8.43 4.40
C LEU A 463 15.50 -7.71 5.70
N GLN A 464 14.76 -6.66 6.05
CA GLN A 464 14.83 -6.05 7.38
C GLN A 464 14.22 -7.01 8.42
N PRO A 465 14.78 -7.11 9.64
CA PRO A 465 14.23 -7.97 10.68
C PRO A 465 12.87 -7.47 11.17
N THR A 466 12.12 -8.33 11.85
CA THR A 466 10.97 -7.86 12.64
C THR A 466 11.46 -6.94 13.77
N PRO A 467 10.64 -5.99 14.24
CA PRO A 467 10.80 -5.47 15.60
C PRO A 467 10.85 -6.62 16.61
N SER A 468 11.58 -6.45 17.71
CA SER A 468 11.58 -7.41 18.80
C SER A 468 10.25 -7.36 19.56
N VAL A 469 9.54 -8.48 19.60
CA VAL A 469 8.40 -8.65 20.51
C VAL A 469 8.89 -9.16 21.85
N THR A 470 8.20 -8.79 22.93
CA THR A 470 8.47 -9.31 24.28
C THR A 470 7.20 -9.89 24.87
N HIS A 471 7.32 -11.05 25.51
CA HIS A 471 6.25 -11.75 26.18
C HIS A 471 6.72 -12.18 27.57
N THR A 472 6.11 -11.60 28.60
CA THR A 472 6.30 -12.03 29.99
C THR A 472 5.30 -13.13 30.37
N TYR A 473 5.79 -14.26 30.86
CA TYR A 473 5.01 -15.35 31.41
C TYR A 473 5.16 -15.32 32.93
N LEU A 474 4.08 -15.04 33.66
CA LEU A 474 4.08 -14.85 35.11
C LEU A 474 3.48 -16.07 35.82
N TYR A 475 4.30 -16.76 36.61
CA TYR A 475 3.91 -17.84 37.50
C TYR A 475 3.88 -17.30 38.92
N LEU A 476 2.68 -17.08 39.46
CA LEU A 476 2.53 -16.34 40.73
C LEU A 476 3.10 -17.07 41.94
N ASP A 477 3.20 -18.41 41.91
CA ASP A 477 3.90 -19.17 42.95
C ASP A 477 5.40 -18.80 43.02
N ASP A 478 6.05 -18.53 41.87
CA ASP A 478 7.44 -18.05 41.85
C ASP A 478 7.56 -16.59 42.31
N VAL A 479 6.54 -15.75 42.06
CA VAL A 479 6.51 -14.35 42.50
C VAL A 479 6.35 -14.27 44.02
N LEU A 480 5.49 -15.12 44.58
CA LEU A 480 5.30 -15.25 46.03
C LEU A 480 6.51 -15.91 46.71
N GLY A 481 7.16 -16.86 46.05
CA GLY A 481 8.37 -17.54 46.53
C GLY A 481 9.70 -16.90 46.06
N GLN A 482 9.68 -15.67 45.54
CA GLN A 482 10.89 -15.01 45.01
C GLN A 482 11.88 -14.74 46.15
N PRO A 483 13.16 -15.17 46.05
CA PRO A 483 14.13 -14.99 47.14
C PRO A 483 14.64 -13.54 47.24
N ALA A 484 14.95 -13.08 48.46
CA ALA A 484 15.56 -11.76 48.69
C ALA A 484 16.82 -11.50 47.84
N VAL A 485 17.59 -12.55 47.54
CA VAL A 485 18.82 -12.48 46.74
C VAL A 485 18.63 -13.20 45.40
N ILE A 486 18.51 -12.42 44.32
CA ILE A 486 18.41 -12.94 42.95
C ILE A 486 19.81 -12.89 42.30
N PRO A 487 20.32 -14.00 41.72
CA PRO A 487 21.60 -14.00 41.02
C PRO A 487 21.68 -12.96 39.90
N GLY A 488 22.75 -12.15 39.91
CA GLY A 488 22.99 -11.08 38.94
C GLY A 488 22.33 -9.73 39.28
N TYR A 489 21.35 -9.70 40.17
CA TYR A 489 20.72 -8.45 40.63
C TYR A 489 21.57 -7.75 41.71
N PRO A 490 21.36 -6.45 41.96
CA PRO A 490 21.97 -5.76 43.08
C PRO A 490 21.61 -6.42 44.42
N ASN A 491 22.64 -6.78 45.19
CA ASN A 491 22.54 -7.31 46.55
C ASN A 491 23.44 -6.51 47.51
N GLY A 492 23.47 -5.19 47.32
CA GLY A 492 24.30 -4.27 48.10
C GLY A 492 23.60 -3.70 49.32
N THR A 493 24.34 -2.96 50.13
CA THR A 493 23.80 -2.03 51.12
C THR A 493 23.68 -0.62 50.55
N TYR A 494 22.64 0.12 50.94
CA TYR A 494 22.45 1.52 50.57
C TYR A 494 22.08 2.38 51.79
N ASP A 495 22.61 3.60 51.84
CA ASP A 495 22.38 4.56 52.93
C ASP A 495 21.04 5.28 52.72
N LEU A 496 20.13 5.16 53.68
CA LEU A 496 18.83 5.85 53.70
C LEU A 496 18.95 7.29 54.24
N GLY A 497 20.14 7.69 54.67
CA GLY A 497 20.43 8.92 55.38
C GLY A 497 20.25 8.79 56.89
N GLY A 498 20.95 9.66 57.64
CA GLY A 498 20.86 9.68 59.11
C GLY A 498 21.52 8.48 59.82
N GLY A 499 22.36 7.72 59.11
CA GLY A 499 23.04 6.52 59.65
C GLY A 499 22.21 5.23 59.56
N ALA A 500 21.05 5.26 58.89
CA ALA A 500 20.27 4.07 58.60
C ALA A 500 20.73 3.43 57.29
N ILE A 501 21.05 2.14 57.33
CA ILE A 501 21.47 1.36 56.16
C ILE A 501 20.38 0.33 55.86
N ALA A 502 19.99 0.23 54.59
CA ALA A 502 19.17 -0.87 54.08
C ALA A 502 20.03 -1.84 53.26
N ILE A 503 19.55 -3.07 53.11
CA ILE A 503 20.05 -4.07 52.17
C ILE A 503 19.03 -4.14 51.03
N HIS A 504 19.47 -4.41 49.80
CA HIS A 504 18.53 -4.74 48.73
C HIS A 504 17.77 -6.01 49.08
N ASP A 505 16.45 -5.87 49.18
CA ASP A 505 15.53 -6.96 49.40
C ASP A 505 14.62 -7.05 48.17
N ASN A 506 14.60 -8.22 47.53
CA ASN A 506 13.84 -8.48 46.33
C ASN A 506 12.63 -9.41 46.60
N GLU A 507 12.44 -9.93 47.82
CA GLU A 507 11.31 -10.81 48.09
C GLU A 507 10.01 -10.06 48.34
N MET A 508 8.89 -10.76 48.19
CA MET A 508 7.62 -10.31 48.74
C MET A 508 7.66 -10.52 50.25
N ASP A 509 7.42 -9.48 51.05
CA ASP A 509 7.55 -9.49 52.52
C ASP A 509 6.99 -10.80 53.14
N PRO A 510 7.84 -11.65 53.76
CA PRO A 510 7.42 -12.94 54.31
C PRO A 510 6.30 -12.80 55.34
N ASN A 511 6.26 -11.69 56.08
CA ASN A 511 5.21 -11.39 57.06
C ASN A 511 3.84 -11.12 56.42
N VAL A 512 3.78 -10.99 55.09
CA VAL A 512 2.55 -10.84 54.31
C VAL A 512 2.23 -12.12 53.54
N VAL A 513 3.21 -12.73 52.85
CA VAL A 513 2.95 -13.94 52.05
C VAL A 513 2.71 -15.19 52.89
N ASP A 514 3.36 -15.33 54.06
CA ASP A 514 3.21 -16.48 54.95
C ASP A 514 2.10 -16.29 56.02
N ASP A 515 1.49 -15.11 56.13
CA ASP A 515 0.46 -14.85 57.14
C ASP A 515 -0.78 -15.76 56.88
N PRO A 516 -1.22 -16.57 57.86
CA PRO A 516 -2.41 -17.42 57.71
C PRO A 516 -3.70 -16.68 57.36
N ALA A 517 -3.79 -15.37 57.61
CA ALA A 517 -4.93 -14.52 57.25
C ALA A 517 -4.90 -14.02 55.79
N TYR A 518 -3.74 -14.01 55.12
CA TYR A 518 -3.57 -13.42 53.78
C TYR A 518 -3.08 -14.41 52.72
N SER A 519 -2.17 -15.33 53.07
CA SER A 519 -1.56 -16.34 52.20
C SER A 519 -2.51 -16.97 51.17
N SER A 520 -3.62 -17.54 51.64
CA SER A 520 -4.66 -18.19 50.79
C SER A 520 -5.38 -17.27 49.80
N MET A 521 -5.28 -15.95 49.96
CA MET A 521 -5.91 -14.94 49.09
C MET A 521 -4.91 -14.25 48.15
N MET A 522 -3.60 -14.52 48.27
CA MET A 522 -2.56 -13.74 47.57
C MET A 522 -2.65 -13.83 46.05
N ILE A 523 -2.93 -15.01 45.49
CA ILE A 523 -3.08 -15.20 44.03
C ILE A 523 -4.28 -14.42 43.49
N ASP A 524 -5.43 -14.51 44.17
CA ASP A 524 -6.65 -13.76 43.82
C ASP A 524 -6.45 -12.24 43.95
N ALA A 525 -5.67 -11.80 44.96
CA ALA A 525 -5.35 -10.39 45.15
C ALA A 525 -4.41 -9.84 44.07
N LEU A 526 -3.38 -10.60 43.66
CA LEU A 526 -2.43 -10.21 42.62
C LEU A 526 -3.06 -10.23 41.21
N THR A 527 -3.91 -11.22 40.92
CA THR A 527 -4.67 -11.26 39.64
C THR A 527 -5.83 -10.26 39.60
N GLY A 528 -6.33 -9.82 40.76
CA GLY A 528 -7.40 -8.83 40.88
C GLY A 528 -7.00 -7.39 40.59
N ILE A 529 -5.70 -7.11 40.35
CA ILE A 529 -5.18 -5.78 39.99
C ILE A 529 -4.56 -5.79 38.58
N PRO A 530 -4.61 -4.67 37.83
CA PRO A 530 -3.83 -4.52 36.62
C PRO A 530 -2.33 -4.64 36.92
N THR A 531 -1.67 -5.56 36.24
CA THR A 531 -0.22 -5.80 36.39
C THR A 531 0.52 -5.23 35.20
N MET A 532 1.63 -4.56 35.46
CA MET A 532 2.54 -4.06 34.43
C MET A 532 3.85 -4.82 34.54
N SER A 533 4.30 -5.44 33.44
CA SER A 533 5.65 -6.00 33.33
C SER A 533 6.57 -4.98 32.68
N ILE A 534 7.79 -4.86 33.18
CA ILE A 534 8.85 -4.03 32.61
C ILE A 534 10.02 -4.96 32.30
N ALA A 535 10.32 -5.15 31.03
CA ALA A 535 11.32 -6.10 30.57
C ALA A 535 12.53 -5.38 29.97
N THR A 536 13.71 -5.65 30.52
CA THR A 536 15.00 -5.17 30.03
C THR A 536 16.12 -6.02 30.62
N SER A 537 17.37 -5.82 30.18
CA SER A 537 18.51 -6.52 30.77
C SER A 537 18.80 -6.02 32.19
N VAL A 538 19.31 -6.89 33.06
CA VAL A 538 19.69 -6.51 34.45
C VAL A 538 20.72 -5.38 34.46
N ALA A 539 21.61 -5.33 33.47
CA ALA A 539 22.60 -4.25 33.30
C ALA A 539 21.97 -2.91 32.88
N THR A 540 20.94 -2.91 32.03
CA THR A 540 20.17 -1.71 31.66
C THR A 540 19.31 -1.21 32.82
N MET A 541 18.80 -2.13 33.65
CA MET A 541 17.97 -1.80 34.80
C MET A 541 18.81 -1.20 35.96
N PHE A 542 19.93 -1.84 36.31
CA PHE A 542 20.68 -1.57 37.54
C PHE A 542 22.19 -1.30 37.34
N GLY A 543 22.67 -1.21 36.10
CA GLY A 543 24.05 -0.80 35.82
C GLY A 543 24.27 0.70 36.07
N GLY A 544 25.53 1.12 36.15
CA GLY A 544 25.87 2.51 36.43
C GLY A 544 25.36 3.47 35.34
N GLY A 545 24.29 4.20 35.63
CA GLY A 545 23.57 5.04 34.66
C GLY A 545 22.41 4.34 33.95
N GLY A 546 21.96 3.19 34.45
CA GLY A 546 20.74 2.49 34.03
C GLY A 546 19.45 3.15 34.55
N PHE A 547 18.31 2.57 34.19
CA PHE A 547 16.99 3.15 34.44
C PHE A 547 16.71 3.42 35.94
N TYR A 548 17.09 2.51 36.83
CA TYR A 548 16.85 2.63 38.27
C TYR A 548 17.63 3.79 38.92
N ASP A 549 18.83 4.08 38.41
CA ASP A 549 19.72 5.15 38.91
C ASP A 549 19.37 6.53 38.32
N GLY A 550 18.23 6.67 37.63
CA GLY A 550 17.83 7.91 36.96
C GLY A 550 18.61 8.17 35.66
N GLY A 551 19.13 7.10 35.05
CA GLY A 551 19.75 7.11 33.74
C GLY A 551 18.84 7.57 32.61
N ALA A 552 19.44 7.81 31.45
CA ALA A 552 18.70 8.14 30.23
C ALA A 552 18.21 6.92 29.44
N GLU A 553 18.61 5.70 29.84
CA GLU A 553 18.19 4.46 29.19
C GLU A 553 16.72 4.13 29.52
N ALA A 554 15.95 3.81 28.49
CA ALA A 554 14.55 3.41 28.62
C ALA A 554 14.43 1.88 28.82
N PRO A 555 13.37 1.38 29.47
CA PRO A 555 13.07 -0.04 29.46
C PRO A 555 12.80 -0.53 28.03
N ALA A 556 13.23 -1.75 27.73
CA ALA A 556 13.22 -2.27 26.37
C ALA A 556 11.86 -2.87 25.94
N SER A 557 10.99 -3.20 26.91
CA SER A 557 9.54 -3.41 26.73
C SER A 557 8.79 -3.01 28.00
N VAL A 558 7.55 -2.55 27.84
CA VAL A 558 6.57 -2.37 28.92
C VAL A 558 5.27 -3.00 28.47
N GLU A 559 4.77 -3.95 29.25
CA GLU A 559 3.56 -4.73 28.99
C GLU A 559 2.52 -4.46 30.08
N ILE A 560 1.25 -4.42 29.68
CA ILE A 560 0.05 -4.37 30.53
C ILE A 560 -0.91 -5.46 30.03
#